data_AF-A0A0Q5PC71-F1
#
_entry.id   AF-A0A0Q5PC71-F1
#
_cell.length_a   1.000
_cell.length_b   1.000
_cell.length_c   1.000
_cell.angle_alpha   90.00
_cell.angle_beta   90.00
_cell.angle_gamma   90.00
#
_symmetry.space_group_name_H-M   'P 1'
#
loop_
_entity.id
_entity.type
_entity.pdbx_description
1 polymer ?
#
loop_
_entity_poly.entity_id
_entity_poly.type
_entity_poly.pdbx_seq_one_letter_code
_entity_poly.pdbx_strand_id
1 'polypeptide(L)'
;MSQALAEASIDVVVNNAAMGSSQKTLAAVDPDSLAQLLDNNVAGAVRVTQASLAGLLRPSAGSRRPLVVNVSSWLGSAALQANGEFAGFGTSYGYRLGKAALNMLTLSLHEEFGAELDVWSVHPGALATGMGRSGASKEPATAASELLRELSEPGGSSPRFFELGSSVPLPW
;
A
#
# COMPACT_ATOMS: atom_id res chain seq x y z
N MET A 1 -12.11 -12.60 -13.48
CA MET A 1 -10.71 -12.39 -13.05
C MET A 1 -10.13 -13.62 -12.34
N SER A 2 -10.83 -14.24 -11.37
CA SER A 2 -10.28 -15.41 -10.65
C SER A 2 -9.89 -16.59 -11.54
N GLN A 3 -10.65 -16.90 -12.59
CA GLN A 3 -10.40 -18.06 -13.45
C GLN A 3 -9.11 -17.93 -14.30
N ALA A 4 -8.69 -16.70 -14.64
CA ALA A 4 -7.48 -16.45 -15.44
C ALA A 4 -6.19 -16.56 -14.62
N LEU A 5 -6.27 -16.38 -13.30
CA LEU A 5 -5.14 -16.50 -12.37
C LEU A 5 -5.09 -17.87 -11.66
N ALA A 6 -6.16 -18.66 -11.78
CA ALA A 6 -6.35 -19.91 -11.04
C ALA A 6 -5.30 -20.99 -11.34
N GLU A 7 -4.57 -20.90 -12.46
CA GLU A 7 -3.49 -21.83 -12.83
C GLU A 7 -2.11 -21.17 -12.89
N ALA A 8 -2.04 -19.84 -12.77
CA ALA A 8 -0.77 -19.13 -12.77
C ALA A 8 -0.12 -19.19 -11.39
N SER A 9 1.21 -19.36 -11.37
CA SER A 9 2.05 -19.01 -10.23
C SER A 9 2.23 -17.49 -10.22
N ILE A 10 2.16 -16.88 -9.03
CA ILE A 10 2.28 -15.43 -8.86
C ILE A 10 3.36 -15.16 -7.81
N ASP A 11 4.44 -14.52 -8.22
CA ASP A 11 5.53 -14.16 -7.31
C ASP A 11 5.26 -12.84 -6.57
N VAL A 12 4.64 -11.85 -7.24
CA VAL A 12 4.39 -10.53 -6.67
C VAL A 12 3.02 -9.99 -7.06
N VAL A 13 2.27 -9.47 -6.09
CA VAL A 13 1.05 -8.66 -6.28
C VAL A 13 1.30 -7.25 -5.79
N VAL A 14 1.06 -6.25 -6.64
CA VAL A 14 1.19 -4.83 -6.26
C VAL A 14 -0.17 -4.14 -6.30
N ASN A 15 -0.73 -3.89 -5.13
CA ASN A 15 -1.93 -3.09 -4.94
C ASN A 15 -1.59 -1.60 -5.00
N ASN A 16 -1.50 -1.07 -6.23
CA ASN A 16 -1.17 0.33 -6.51
C ASN A 16 -2.40 1.23 -6.72
N ALA A 17 -3.48 0.67 -7.26
CA ALA A 17 -4.66 1.45 -7.63
C ALA A 17 -5.27 2.17 -6.41
N ALA A 18 -5.49 3.47 -6.54
CA ALA A 18 -6.14 4.28 -5.52
C ALA A 18 -6.75 5.54 -6.13
N MET A 19 -7.79 6.04 -5.48
CA MET A 19 -8.36 7.37 -5.69
C MET A 19 -7.98 8.30 -4.54
N GLY A 20 -7.71 9.56 -4.88
CA GLY A 20 -7.59 10.65 -3.92
C GLY A 20 -8.95 11.23 -3.53
N SER A 21 -8.94 12.12 -2.55
CA SER A 21 -10.08 13.01 -2.23
C SER A 21 -9.54 14.40 -1.90
N SER A 22 -10.34 15.43 -2.12
CA SER A 22 -10.01 16.83 -1.79
C SER A 22 -10.66 17.31 -0.48
N GLN A 23 -11.47 16.47 0.18
CA GLN A 23 -12.21 16.80 1.40
C GLN A 23 -11.29 16.71 2.63
N LYS A 24 -10.89 17.86 3.15
CA LYS A 24 -9.86 17.98 4.21
C LYS A 24 -10.43 18.15 5.62
N THR A 25 -11.72 18.47 5.75
CA THR A 25 -12.38 18.73 7.03
C THR A 25 -13.57 17.81 7.19
N LEU A 26 -13.93 17.45 8.43
CA LEU A 26 -15.08 16.60 8.70
C LEU A 26 -16.38 17.16 8.11
N ALA A 27 -16.59 18.48 8.21
CA ALA A 27 -17.78 19.14 7.66
C ALA A 27 -17.88 19.06 6.12
N ALA A 28 -16.77 18.85 5.42
CA ALA A 28 -16.75 18.71 3.97
C ALA A 28 -16.80 17.25 3.51
N VAL A 29 -16.65 16.28 4.41
CA VAL A 29 -16.68 14.86 4.06
C VAL A 29 -18.11 14.45 3.75
N ASP A 30 -18.29 13.93 2.55
CA ASP A 30 -19.50 13.25 2.13
C ASP A 30 -19.35 11.74 2.42
N PRO A 31 -20.26 11.12 3.21
CA PRO A 31 -20.16 9.70 3.56
C PRO A 31 -20.16 8.75 2.35
N ASP A 32 -20.91 9.05 1.30
CA ASP A 32 -20.99 8.18 0.11
C ASP A 32 -19.67 8.22 -0.68
N SER A 33 -19.11 9.42 -0.85
CA SER A 33 -17.78 9.61 -1.43
C SER A 33 -16.69 8.90 -0.60
N LEU A 34 -16.79 8.94 0.73
CA LEU A 34 -15.87 8.21 1.61
C LEU A 34 -16.01 6.69 1.43
N ALA A 35 -17.24 6.17 1.38
CA ALA A 35 -17.51 4.75 1.16
C ALA A 35 -16.95 4.28 -0.20
N GLN A 36 -17.14 5.06 -1.26
CA GLN A 36 -16.59 4.76 -2.58
C GLN A 36 -15.05 4.76 -2.58
N LEU A 37 -14.42 5.72 -1.90
CA LEU A 37 -12.97 5.78 -1.75
C LEU A 37 -12.45 4.53 -1.02
N LEU A 38 -13.09 4.11 0.07
CA LEU A 38 -12.69 2.91 0.81
C LEU A 38 -12.94 1.63 0.01
N ASP A 39 -14.05 1.54 -0.73
CA ASP A 39 -14.31 0.40 -1.61
C ASP A 39 -13.22 0.26 -2.67
N ASN A 40 -12.80 1.36 -3.30
CA ASN A 40 -11.74 1.32 -4.30
C ASN A 40 -10.36 1.04 -3.69
N ASN A 41 -9.97 1.85 -2.70
CA ASN A 41 -8.59 1.84 -2.18
C ASN A 41 -8.30 0.64 -1.29
N VAL A 42 -9.31 0.11 -0.58
CA VAL A 42 -9.13 -0.95 0.42
C VAL A 42 -9.80 -2.24 -0.04
N ALA A 43 -11.11 -2.22 -0.30
CA ALA A 43 -11.81 -3.44 -0.72
C ALA A 43 -11.34 -3.92 -2.10
N GLY A 44 -10.93 -3.00 -2.98
CA GLY A 44 -10.25 -3.33 -4.24
C GLY A 44 -8.95 -4.12 -4.02
N ALA A 45 -8.09 -3.68 -3.10
CA ALA A 45 -6.86 -4.40 -2.75
C ALA A 45 -7.16 -5.79 -2.16
N VAL A 46 -8.20 -5.89 -1.31
CA VAL A 46 -8.67 -7.19 -0.78
C VAL A 46 -9.09 -8.12 -1.91
N ARG A 47 -9.93 -7.66 -2.85
CA ARG A 47 -10.41 -8.47 -3.98
C ARG A 47 -9.27 -8.94 -4.88
N VAL A 48 -8.29 -8.08 -5.15
CA VAL A 48 -7.11 -8.43 -5.95
C VAL A 48 -6.26 -9.47 -5.24
N THR A 49 -5.97 -9.27 -3.95
CA THR A 49 -5.20 -10.25 -3.15
C THR A 49 -5.94 -11.59 -3.08
N GLN A 50 -7.24 -11.61 -2.79
CA GLN A 50 -8.06 -12.83 -2.75
C GLN A 50 -8.04 -13.58 -4.09
N ALA A 51 -8.22 -12.86 -5.21
CA ALA A 51 -8.17 -13.46 -6.54
C ALA A 51 -6.79 -14.02 -6.92
N SER A 52 -5.73 -13.55 -6.27
CA SER A 52 -4.34 -13.93 -6.54
C SER A 52 -3.79 -14.94 -5.53
N LEU A 53 -4.48 -15.19 -4.42
CA LEU A 53 -3.98 -15.97 -3.28
C LEU A 53 -3.58 -17.39 -3.69
N ALA A 54 -4.38 -18.07 -4.52
CA ALA A 54 -4.05 -19.41 -5.00
C ALA A 54 -2.75 -19.43 -5.83
N GLY A 55 -2.45 -18.37 -6.59
CA GLY A 55 -1.20 -18.24 -7.33
C GLY A 55 -0.02 -17.90 -6.43
N LEU A 56 -0.22 -17.03 -5.44
CA LEU A 56 0.77 -16.70 -4.41
C LEU A 56 1.15 -17.94 -3.58
N LEU A 57 0.20 -18.80 -3.22
CA LEU A 57 0.45 -20.00 -2.42
C LEU A 57 0.99 -21.20 -3.23
N ARG A 58 1.27 -21.01 -4.52
CA ARG A 58 1.91 -22.01 -5.39
C ARG A 58 3.20 -21.44 -5.97
N PRO A 59 4.22 -21.20 -5.14
CA PRO A 59 5.47 -20.62 -5.61
C PRO A 59 6.13 -21.50 -6.68
N SER A 60 6.70 -20.86 -7.69
CA SER A 60 7.47 -21.55 -8.72
C SER A 60 8.74 -22.16 -8.10
N ALA A 61 9.15 -23.34 -8.57
CA ALA A 61 10.38 -23.97 -8.08
C ALA A 61 11.59 -23.02 -8.27
N GLY A 62 12.28 -22.69 -7.19
CA GLY A 62 13.41 -21.76 -7.20
C GLY A 62 13.03 -20.27 -7.19
N SER A 63 11.76 -19.90 -7.07
CA SER A 63 11.37 -18.50 -6.91
C SER A 63 11.55 -18.01 -5.46
N ARG A 64 11.65 -16.70 -5.32
CA ARG A 64 11.66 -16.03 -4.02
C ARG A 64 10.29 -16.26 -3.36
N ARG A 65 10.27 -16.15 -2.03
CA ARG A 65 9.03 -16.09 -1.26
C ARG A 65 8.04 -15.09 -1.90
N PRO A 66 6.79 -15.50 -2.16
CA PRO A 66 5.77 -14.65 -2.74
C PRO A 66 5.54 -13.39 -1.91
N LEU A 67 5.16 -12.29 -2.56
CA LEU A 67 5.07 -10.99 -1.91
C LEU A 67 3.81 -10.22 -2.33
N VAL A 68 3.10 -9.68 -1.34
CA VAL A 68 2.04 -8.69 -1.54
C VAL A 68 2.55 -7.31 -1.15
N VAL A 69 2.49 -6.35 -2.07
CA VAL A 69 2.86 -4.94 -1.85
C VAL A 69 1.61 -4.08 -1.89
N ASN A 70 1.29 -3.45 -0.77
CA ASN A 70 0.27 -2.41 -0.68
C ASN A 70 0.94 -1.03 -0.80
N VAL A 71 0.67 -0.30 -1.89
CA VAL A 71 1.19 1.07 -2.05
C VAL A 71 0.39 2.01 -1.15
N SER A 72 0.95 2.29 0.02
CA SER A 72 0.36 3.10 1.09
C SER A 72 0.96 4.52 1.11
N SER A 73 0.94 5.16 2.27
CA SER A 73 1.46 6.50 2.51
C SER A 73 1.80 6.65 3.99
N TRP A 74 2.86 7.39 4.32
CA TRP A 74 3.13 7.84 5.69
C TRP A 74 1.94 8.59 6.34
N LEU A 75 1.03 9.15 5.54
CA LEU A 75 -0.21 9.77 6.03
C LEU A 75 -1.19 8.75 6.62
N GLY A 76 -1.04 7.47 6.30
CA GLY A 76 -1.76 6.36 6.93
C GLY A 76 -1.17 5.92 8.26
N SER A 77 -0.02 6.46 8.68
CA SER A 77 0.62 6.12 9.95
C SER A 77 -0.19 6.64 11.13
N ALA A 78 -0.75 5.76 11.96
CA ALA A 78 -1.46 6.16 13.16
C ALA A 78 -0.53 6.82 14.19
N ALA A 79 0.69 6.31 14.34
CA ALA A 79 1.70 6.87 15.23
C ALA A 79 2.11 8.29 14.84
N LEU A 80 2.40 8.55 13.55
CA LEU A 80 2.73 9.90 13.09
C LEU A 80 1.53 10.85 13.22
N GLN A 81 0.29 10.37 12.99
CA GLN A 81 -0.90 11.19 13.26
C GLN A 81 -1.01 11.55 14.75
N ALA A 82 -0.85 10.57 15.65
CA ALA A 82 -0.96 10.76 17.09
C ALA A 82 0.12 11.70 17.65
N ASN A 83 1.32 11.65 17.08
CA ASN A 83 2.43 12.54 17.45
C ASN A 83 2.29 13.96 16.88
N GLY A 84 1.27 14.22 16.05
CA GLY A 84 1.03 15.56 15.49
C GLY A 84 1.97 15.96 14.36
N GLU A 85 2.73 15.03 13.78
CA GLU A 85 3.71 15.26 12.69
C GLU A 85 3.12 15.95 11.47
N PHE A 86 1.79 15.79 11.29
CA PHE A 86 1.06 16.38 10.18
C PHE A 86 0.05 17.45 10.61
N ALA A 87 0.23 18.07 11.78
CA ALA A 87 -0.54 19.22 12.19
C ALA A 87 -0.43 20.35 11.15
N GLY A 88 -1.56 20.90 10.70
CA GLY A 88 -1.59 21.94 9.67
C GLY A 88 -1.26 21.48 8.23
N PHE A 89 -0.93 20.20 8.02
CA PHE A 89 -0.54 19.69 6.69
C PHE A 89 -1.68 19.75 5.65
N GLY A 90 -2.94 19.73 6.11
CA GLY A 90 -4.11 19.93 5.24
C GLY A 90 -4.29 18.85 4.18
N THR A 91 -4.37 17.59 4.60
CA THR A 91 -4.64 16.43 3.72
C THR A 91 -6.07 15.93 3.83
N SER A 92 -6.49 15.09 2.89
CA SER A 92 -7.82 14.52 2.84
C SER A 92 -8.10 13.57 4.01
N TYR A 93 -9.32 13.70 4.55
CA TYR A 93 -9.82 12.86 5.63
C TYR A 93 -9.92 11.40 5.18
N GLY A 94 -10.61 11.15 4.07
CA GLY A 94 -10.79 9.81 3.51
C GLY A 94 -9.49 9.17 3.03
N TYR A 95 -8.56 9.95 2.48
CA TYR A 95 -7.26 9.41 2.02
C TYR A 95 -6.45 8.83 3.18
N ARG A 96 -6.34 9.57 4.31
CA ARG A 96 -5.66 9.09 5.52
C ARG A 96 -6.28 7.80 6.04
N LEU A 97 -7.62 7.77 6.15
CA LEU A 97 -8.35 6.59 6.61
C LEU A 97 -8.11 5.39 5.70
N GLY A 98 -8.17 5.57 4.39
CA GLY A 98 -7.91 4.51 3.41
C GLY A 98 -6.48 3.97 3.48
N LYS A 99 -5.47 4.84 3.64
CA LYS A 99 -4.07 4.41 3.78
C LYS A 99 -3.79 3.74 5.13
N ALA A 100 -4.43 4.19 6.21
CA ALA A 100 -4.38 3.51 7.50
C ALA A 100 -5.04 2.12 7.44
N ALA A 101 -6.16 1.99 6.73
CA ALA A 101 -6.81 0.70 6.50
C ALA A 101 -5.93 -0.25 5.64
N LEU A 102 -5.21 0.25 4.64
CA LEU A 102 -4.23 -0.54 3.90
C LEU A 102 -3.05 -0.99 4.76
N ASN A 103 -2.59 -0.13 5.68
CA ASN A 103 -1.58 -0.53 6.66
C ASN A 103 -2.08 -1.67 7.55
N MET A 104 -3.32 -1.58 8.04
CA MET A 104 -3.93 -2.65 8.83
C MET A 104 -4.11 -3.92 7.99
N LEU A 105 -4.55 -3.81 6.73
CA LEU A 105 -4.64 -4.95 5.83
C LEU A 105 -3.28 -5.65 5.65
N THR A 106 -2.18 -4.90 5.55
CA THR A 106 -0.84 -5.49 5.50
C THR A 106 -0.54 -6.31 6.76
N LEU A 107 -0.86 -5.78 7.94
CA LEU A 107 -0.65 -6.49 9.21
C LEU A 107 -1.51 -7.75 9.31
N SER A 108 -2.80 -7.68 8.97
CA SER A 108 -3.71 -8.83 9.00
C SER A 108 -3.31 -9.93 8.02
N LEU A 109 -2.92 -9.57 6.80
CA LEU A 109 -2.43 -10.56 5.81
C LEU A 109 -1.15 -11.24 6.29
N HIS A 110 -0.25 -10.51 6.96
CA HIS A 110 0.96 -11.11 7.50
C HIS A 110 0.69 -11.97 8.74
N GLU A 111 -0.26 -11.59 9.59
CA GLU A 111 -0.69 -12.43 10.72
C GLU A 111 -1.23 -13.78 10.22
N GLU A 112 -2.02 -13.78 9.15
CA GLU A 112 -2.64 -15.00 8.60
C GLU A 112 -1.68 -15.82 7.73
N PHE A 113 -0.92 -15.19 6.83
CA PHE A 113 -0.10 -15.87 5.81
C PHE A 113 1.40 -15.63 5.96
N GLY A 114 1.83 -15.17 7.13
CA GLY A 114 3.22 -14.81 7.42
C GLY A 114 4.19 -15.98 7.36
N ALA A 115 3.73 -17.23 7.28
CA ALA A 115 4.55 -18.42 7.05
C ALA A 115 4.74 -18.75 5.55
N GLU A 116 3.83 -18.32 4.69
CA GLU A 116 3.81 -18.56 3.24
C GLU A 116 4.29 -17.38 2.37
N LEU A 117 3.88 -16.15 2.68
CA LEU A 117 4.19 -14.95 1.89
C LEU A 117 4.62 -13.73 2.73
N ASP A 118 5.40 -12.85 2.09
CA ASP A 118 5.76 -11.54 2.64
C ASP A 118 4.64 -10.53 2.34
N VAL A 119 4.46 -9.54 3.21
CA VAL A 119 3.48 -8.45 3.01
C VAL A 119 4.09 -7.11 3.38
N TRP A 120 4.13 -6.19 2.42
CA TRP A 120 4.72 -4.86 2.59
C TRP A 120 3.67 -3.77 2.45
N SER A 121 3.83 -2.72 3.25
CA SER A 121 3.17 -1.43 3.07
C SER A 121 4.22 -0.40 2.66
N VAL A 122 4.01 0.31 1.56
CA VAL A 122 5.06 1.12 0.94
C VAL A 122 4.58 2.55 0.73
N HIS A 123 5.23 3.52 1.37
CA HIS A 123 5.12 4.91 0.96
C HIS A 123 6.05 5.17 -0.25
N PRO A 124 5.54 5.56 -1.42
CA PRO A 124 6.40 5.76 -2.59
C PRO A 124 7.22 7.07 -2.55
N GLY A 125 7.00 7.92 -1.54
CA GLY A 125 7.48 9.31 -1.50
C GLY A 125 6.46 10.30 -2.07
N ALA A 126 6.81 11.58 -2.05
CA ALA A 126 5.98 12.65 -2.62
C ALA A 126 6.13 12.73 -4.14
N LEU A 127 5.29 11.96 -4.86
CA LEU A 127 5.39 11.84 -6.32
C LEU A 127 4.78 13.01 -7.09
N ALA A 128 5.45 13.46 -8.15
CA ALA A 128 4.95 14.41 -9.14
C ALA A 128 3.90 13.74 -10.06
N THR A 129 2.68 13.58 -9.57
CA THR A 129 1.55 12.98 -10.29
C THR A 129 0.28 13.82 -10.12
N GLY A 130 -0.80 13.50 -10.84
CA GLY A 130 -2.10 14.15 -10.66
C GLY A 130 -2.69 13.99 -9.24
N MET A 131 -2.27 12.97 -8.47
CA MET A 131 -2.63 12.80 -7.05
C MET A 131 -1.60 13.42 -6.09
N GLY A 132 -0.45 13.87 -6.61
CA GLY A 132 0.62 14.47 -5.83
C GLY A 132 0.18 15.79 -5.20
N ARG A 133 0.66 16.07 -3.99
CA ARG A 133 0.51 17.41 -3.40
C ARG A 133 1.31 18.43 -4.19
N SER A 134 0.90 19.70 -4.10
CA SER A 134 1.74 20.81 -4.57
C SER A 134 3.15 20.74 -3.96
N GLY A 135 4.17 20.90 -4.81
CA GLY A 135 5.58 20.78 -4.44
C GLY A 135 6.14 19.36 -4.36
N ALA A 136 5.35 18.34 -4.73
CA ALA A 136 5.88 16.98 -4.92
C ALA A 136 6.84 16.95 -6.12
N SER A 137 8.04 16.42 -5.93
CA SER A 137 9.14 16.50 -6.92
C SER A 137 9.72 15.15 -7.32
N LYS A 138 9.34 14.05 -6.65
CA LYS A 138 9.87 12.72 -6.97
C LYS A 138 9.17 12.19 -8.23
N GLU A 139 9.95 11.79 -9.22
CA GLU A 139 9.40 11.23 -10.45
C GLU A 139 8.82 9.83 -10.21
N PRO A 140 7.65 9.49 -10.80
CA PRO A 140 7.06 8.14 -10.66
C PRO A 140 7.99 7.02 -11.12
N ALA A 141 8.78 7.26 -12.16
CA ALA A 141 9.75 6.30 -12.67
C ALA A 141 10.88 6.01 -11.65
N THR A 142 11.27 7.02 -10.87
CA THR A 142 12.25 6.86 -9.79
C THR A 142 11.69 5.96 -8.70
N ALA A 143 10.46 6.21 -8.23
CA ALA A 143 9.81 5.37 -7.24
C ALA A 143 9.59 3.93 -7.75
N ALA A 144 9.19 3.74 -9.00
CA ALA A 144 9.07 2.41 -9.59
C ALA A 144 10.43 1.67 -9.60
N SER A 145 11.51 2.35 -9.98
CA SER A 145 12.87 1.79 -9.99
C SER A 145 13.34 1.42 -8.58
N GLU A 146 13.06 2.25 -7.59
CA GLU A 146 13.38 1.95 -6.18
C GLU A 146 12.59 0.75 -5.67
N LEU A 147 11.30 0.65 -5.99
CA LEU A 147 10.50 -0.54 -5.63
C LEU A 147 11.09 -1.80 -6.29
N LEU A 148 11.46 -1.75 -7.57
CA LEU A 148 12.11 -2.89 -8.25
C LEU A 148 13.45 -3.28 -7.59
N ARG A 149 14.22 -2.31 -7.09
CA ARG A 149 15.44 -2.59 -6.32
C ARG A 149 15.12 -3.33 -5.03
N GLU A 150 14.13 -2.86 -4.27
CA GLU A 150 13.67 -3.54 -3.03
C GLU A 150 13.17 -4.98 -3.32
N LEU A 151 12.51 -5.20 -4.46
CA LEU A 151 12.06 -6.52 -4.90
C LEU A 151 13.22 -7.45 -5.32
N SER A 152 14.39 -6.90 -5.66
CA SER A 152 15.56 -7.66 -6.13
C SER A 152 16.52 -8.03 -4.99
N GLU A 153 16.50 -7.30 -3.87
CA GLU A 153 17.35 -7.56 -2.70
C GLU A 153 16.71 -8.59 -1.74
N PRO A 154 17.49 -9.46 -1.06
CA PRO A 154 16.95 -10.42 -0.08
C PRO A 154 16.03 -9.70 0.92
N GLY A 155 14.83 -10.24 1.13
CA GLY A 155 13.77 -9.52 1.83
C GLY A 155 14.16 -9.02 3.21
N GLY A 156 13.95 -7.72 3.44
CA GLY A 156 13.84 -7.19 4.80
C GLY A 156 12.68 -7.84 5.55
N SER A 157 12.60 -7.63 6.87
CA SER A 157 11.57 -8.23 7.73
C SER A 157 10.15 -7.99 7.18
N SER A 158 9.31 -9.01 7.22
CA SER A 158 7.87 -8.92 6.98
C SER A 158 7.13 -9.06 8.33
N PRO A 159 6.09 -8.25 8.62
CA PRO A 159 5.58 -7.18 7.77
C PRO A 159 6.49 -5.94 7.89
N ARG A 160 6.46 -5.07 6.87
CA ARG A 160 7.20 -3.79 6.91
C ARG A 160 6.35 -2.65 6.39
N PHE A 161 6.54 -1.49 7.00
CA PHE A 161 6.07 -0.20 6.52
C PHE A 161 7.25 0.73 6.36
N PHE A 162 7.45 1.27 5.16
CA PHE A 162 8.66 2.05 4.86
C PHE A 162 8.45 3.00 3.68
N GLU A 163 9.36 3.95 3.52
CA GLU A 163 9.43 4.84 2.36
C GLU A 163 10.47 4.35 1.35
N LEU A 164 10.13 4.38 0.06
CA LEU A 164 11.07 4.05 -1.00
C LEU A 164 12.25 5.03 -1.02
N GLY A 165 13.47 4.49 -0.98
CA GLY A 165 14.71 5.25 -0.89
C GLY A 165 15.16 5.54 0.55
N SER A 166 14.38 5.15 1.55
CA SER A 166 14.74 5.24 2.97
C SER A 166 15.11 3.87 3.54
N SER A 167 16.16 3.82 4.36
CA SER A 167 16.50 2.64 5.18
C SER A 167 15.78 2.62 6.54
N VAL A 168 15.09 3.70 6.89
CA VAL A 168 14.40 3.85 8.18
C VAL A 168 12.95 3.37 8.02
N PRO A 169 12.49 2.42 8.86
CA PRO A 169 11.10 1.99 8.84
C PRO A 169 10.18 3.12 9.27
N LEU A 170 9.00 3.17 8.66
CA LEU A 170 7.93 4.06 9.10
C LEU A 170 7.18 3.41 10.27
N PRO A 171 6.80 4.17 11.30
CA PRO A 171 5.93 3.66 12.34
C PRO A 171 4.51 3.50 11.77
N TRP A 172 3.80 2.46 12.22
CA TRP A 172 2.45 2.13 11.75
C TRP A 172 1.39 3.17 12.08
#